data_AF-A0A920QHD2-F1
#
_entry.id   AF-A0A920QHD2-F1
#
_cell.length_a   1.000
_cell.length_b   1.000
_cell.length_c   1.000
_cell.angle_alpha   90.00
_cell.angle_beta   90.00
_cell.angle_gamma   90.00
#
_symmetry.space_group_name_H-M   'P 1'
#
loop_
_entity.id
_entity.type
_entity.pdbx_description
1 polymer ?
#
loop_
_entity_poly.entity_id
_entity_poly.type
_entity_poly.pdbx_seq_one_letter_code
_entity_poly.pdbx_strand_id
1 'polypeptide(L)'
;MIKMRKKPLGLCMLIFVGLAFVFSPMSLYAWKPKKPIEFVIMAGKGGGADKMARLMQTVIEKKGWSSMPLTPINKPGGSGAEALVH
;
A
#
# COMPACT_ATOMS: atom_id res chain seq x y z
N MET A 1 5.08 68.42 -6.43
CA MET A 1 5.20 67.16 -7.21
C MET A 1 5.56 66.04 -6.24
N ILE A 2 4.58 65.22 -5.83
CA ILE A 2 4.80 64.11 -4.87
C ILE A 2 5.08 62.84 -5.66
N LYS A 3 6.30 62.31 -5.56
CA LYS A 3 6.74 61.11 -6.28
C LYS A 3 6.31 59.87 -5.49
N MET A 4 5.26 59.19 -5.95
CA MET A 4 4.74 57.97 -5.34
C MET A 4 5.78 56.83 -5.43
N ARG A 5 6.29 56.37 -4.28
CA ARG A 5 7.20 55.21 -4.17
C ARG A 5 6.40 53.93 -4.45
N LYS A 6 6.79 53.17 -5.48
CA LYS A 6 6.12 51.90 -5.85
C LYS A 6 6.26 50.89 -4.71
N LYS A 7 5.14 50.37 -4.18
CA LYS A 7 5.10 49.41 -3.06
C LYS A 7 5.63 48.03 -3.49
N PRO A 8 6.32 47.26 -2.63
CA PRO A 8 7.03 46.01 -2.98
C PRO A 8 6.08 44.81 -3.11
N LEU A 9 4.95 44.99 -3.80
CA LEU A 9 3.88 43.99 -3.89
C LEU A 9 4.32 42.73 -4.66
N GLY A 10 5.22 42.89 -5.64
CA GLY A 10 5.73 41.77 -6.45
C GLY A 10 6.66 40.82 -5.68
N LEU A 11 7.39 41.31 -4.68
CA LEU A 11 8.32 40.48 -3.91
C LEU A 11 7.59 39.56 -2.93
N CYS A 12 6.53 40.04 -2.28
CA CYS A 12 5.66 39.21 -1.45
C CYS A 12 4.96 38.11 -2.25
N MET A 13 4.56 38.40 -3.49
CA MET A 13 3.89 37.42 -4.36
C MET A 13 4.85 36.29 -4.79
N LEU A 14 6.12 36.60 -5.06
CA LEU A 14 7.14 35.59 -5.38
C LEU A 14 7.47 34.69 -4.19
N ILE A 15 7.52 35.26 -2.98
CA ILE A 15 7.73 34.48 -1.74
C ILE A 15 6.54 33.54 -1.49
N PHE A 16 5.31 34.01 -1.72
CA PHE A 16 4.10 33.21 -1.53
C PHE A 16 4.02 32.03 -2.49
N VAL A 17 4.38 32.23 -3.76
CA VAL A 17 4.43 31.16 -4.78
C VAL A 17 5.55 30.17 -4.47
N GLY A 18 6.74 30.65 -4.06
CA GLY A 18 7.85 29.79 -3.66
C GLY A 18 7.50 28.91 -2.45
N LEU A 19 6.83 29.47 -1.44
CA LEU A 19 6.42 28.74 -0.25
C LEU A 19 5.38 27.65 -0.56
N ALA A 20 4.48 27.87 -1.52
CA ALA A 20 3.48 26.88 -1.93
C ALA A 20 4.10 25.61 -2.54
N PHE A 21 5.28 25.69 -3.17
CA PHE A 21 5.98 24.51 -3.69
C PHE A 21 6.67 23.69 -2.59
N VAL A 22 7.13 24.32 -1.50
CA VAL A 22 7.80 23.62 -0.38
C VAL A 22 6.80 22.80 0.46
N PHE A 23 5.54 23.23 0.51
CA PHE A 23 4.47 22.55 1.25
C PHE A 23 3.59 21.63 0.38
N SER A 24 4.05 21.27 -0.83
CA SER A 24 3.36 20.27 -1.64
C SER A 24 3.30 18.94 -0.88
N PRO A 25 2.10 18.37 -0.62
CA PRO A 25 2.01 17.08 0.02
C PRO A 25 2.65 16.03 -0.89
N MET A 26 3.73 15.41 -0.42
CA MET A 26 4.26 14.20 -1.06
C MET A 26 3.17 13.14 -1.01
N SER A 27 2.68 12.73 -2.19
CA SER A 27 1.74 11.62 -2.29
C SER A 27 2.46 10.34 -1.86
N LEU A 28 2.17 9.87 -0.65
CA LEU A 28 2.54 8.53 -0.20
C LEU A 28 1.67 7.53 -0.96
N TYR A 29 2.22 6.95 -2.01
CA TYR A 29 1.56 5.88 -2.73
C TYR A 29 1.54 4.64 -1.83
N ALA A 30 0.38 4.31 -1.28
CA ALA A 30 0.21 3.08 -0.52
C ALA A 30 0.55 1.89 -1.42
N TRP A 31 1.38 0.98 -0.93
CA TRP A 31 1.74 -0.23 -1.66
C TRP A 31 0.48 -1.05 -1.98
N LYS A 32 0.43 -1.61 -3.19
CA LYS A 32 -0.62 -2.52 -3.64
C LYS A 32 -0.01 -3.74 -4.33
N PRO A 33 -0.61 -4.93 -4.19
CA PRO A 33 -0.17 -6.13 -4.88
C PRO A 33 -0.33 -5.97 -6.39
N LYS A 34 0.74 -6.28 -7.13
CA LYS A 34 0.79 -6.24 -8.60
C LYS A 34 0.70 -7.64 -9.24
N LYS A 35 0.70 -8.69 -8.43
CA LYS A 35 0.60 -10.10 -8.83
C LYS A 35 -0.35 -10.82 -7.85
N PRO A 36 -0.93 -11.97 -8.25
CA PRO A 36 -1.62 -12.86 -7.32
C PRO A 36 -0.81 -13.11 -6.05
N ILE A 37 -1.50 -13.13 -4.91
CA ILE A 37 -0.89 -13.32 -3.60
C ILE A 37 -0.95 -14.80 -3.26
N GLU A 38 0.19 -15.46 -3.18
CA GLU A 38 0.26 -16.82 -2.64
C GLU A 38 0.29 -16.77 -1.11
N PHE A 39 -0.71 -17.38 -0.49
CA PHE A 39 -0.77 -17.51 0.97
C PHE A 39 -0.26 -18.90 1.35
N VAL A 40 1.03 -18.98 1.69
CA VAL A 40 1.71 -20.24 2.00
C VAL A 40 1.34 -20.70 3.41
N ILE A 41 0.84 -21.93 3.52
CA ILE A 41 0.36 -22.54 4.76
C ILE A 41 1.30 -23.68 5.12
N MET A 42 1.96 -23.56 6.28
CA MET A 42 2.90 -24.54 6.83
C MET A 42 2.20 -25.76 7.46
N ALA A 43 1.02 -26.13 6.94
CA ALA A 43 0.17 -27.17 7.50
C ALA A 43 -0.57 -27.92 6.38
N GLY A 44 -1.04 -29.13 6.73
CA GLY A 44 -1.83 -29.96 5.84
C GLY A 44 -3.16 -29.32 5.44
N LYS A 45 -3.64 -29.69 4.25
CA LYS A 45 -4.94 -29.28 3.71
C LYS A 45 -6.07 -29.76 4.63
N GLY A 46 -7.11 -28.94 4.82
CA GLY A 46 -8.27 -29.26 5.66
C GLY A 46 -8.07 -29.03 7.17
N GLY A 47 -6.84 -28.71 7.62
CA GLY A 47 -6.58 -28.31 9.01
C GLY A 47 -7.12 -26.91 9.35
N GLY A 48 -7.01 -26.52 10.62
CA GLY A 48 -7.50 -25.21 11.09
C GLY A 48 -6.89 -24.02 10.33
N ALA A 49 -5.57 -24.06 10.07
CA ALA A 49 -4.87 -23.03 9.31
C ALA A 49 -5.35 -22.92 7.85
N ASP A 50 -5.58 -24.05 7.17
CA ASP A 50 -6.11 -24.07 5.79
C ASP A 50 -7.54 -23.51 5.72
N LYS A 51 -8.40 -23.90 6.67
CA LYS A 51 -9.76 -23.36 6.77
C LYS A 51 -9.76 -21.86 7.01
N MET A 52 -8.89 -21.36 7.88
CA MET A 52 -8.75 -19.92 8.14
C MET A 52 -8.27 -19.16 6.90
N ALA A 53 -7.26 -19.68 6.19
CA ALA A 53 -6.76 -19.04 4.97
C ALA A 53 -7.83 -18.93 3.87
N ARG A 54 -8.66 -19.96 3.68
CA ARG A 54 -9.78 -19.96 2.73
C ARG A 54 -10.91 -19.01 3.15
N LEU A 55 -11.14 -18.88 4.46
CA LEU A 55 -12.06 -17.87 4.99
C LEU A 55 -11.53 -16.46 4.69
N MET A 56 -10.24 -16.19 4.94
CA MET A 56 -9.60 -14.92 4.62
C MET A 56 -9.71 -14.58 3.14
N GLN A 57 -9.43 -15.54 2.25
CA GLN A 57 -9.64 -15.39 0.81
C GLN A 57 -11.06 -14.91 0.51
N THR A 58 -12.06 -15.62 1.05
CA THR A 58 -13.47 -15.29 0.83
C THR A 58 -13.82 -13.87 1.32
N VAL A 59 -13.29 -13.46 2.48
CA VAL A 59 -13.55 -12.12 3.04
C VAL A 59 -12.87 -11.03 2.20
N ILE A 60 -11.61 -11.23 1.81
CA ILE A 60 -10.85 -10.28 0.99
C ILE A 60 -11.54 -10.05 -0.35
N GLU A 61 -11.99 -11.11 -1.01
CA GLU A 61 -12.74 -11.03 -2.27
C GLU A 61 -14.07 -10.30 -2.08
N LYS A 62 -14.88 -10.67 -1.06
CA LYS A 62 -16.18 -10.04 -0.79
C LYS A 62 -16.09 -8.56 -0.43
N LYS A 63 -14.99 -8.15 0.21
CA LYS A 63 -14.80 -6.77 0.67
C LYS A 63 -13.95 -5.92 -0.29
N GLY A 64 -13.42 -6.52 -1.36
CA GLY A 64 -12.57 -5.82 -2.32
C GLY A 64 -11.29 -5.26 -1.70
N TRP A 65 -10.73 -5.93 -0.69
CA TRP A 65 -9.57 -5.44 0.07
C TRP A 65 -8.24 -5.58 -0.65
N SER A 66 -8.18 -6.39 -1.71
CA SER A 66 -6.99 -6.58 -2.53
C SER A 66 -7.33 -6.33 -3.99
N SER A 67 -6.40 -5.70 -4.70
CA SER A 67 -6.46 -5.55 -6.16
C SER A 67 -6.11 -6.85 -6.92
N MET A 68 -5.63 -7.88 -6.21
CA MET A 68 -5.19 -9.15 -6.76
C MET A 68 -5.79 -10.33 -5.96
N PRO A 69 -6.02 -11.49 -6.60
CA PRO A 69 -6.55 -12.66 -5.90
C PRO A 69 -5.56 -13.18 -4.87
N LEU A 70 -6.08 -13.73 -3.78
CA LEU A 70 -5.29 -14.46 -2.78
C LEU A 70 -5.52 -15.96 -2.97
N THR A 71 -4.46 -16.75 -3.12
CA THR A 71 -4.51 -18.19 -3.36
C THR A 71 -3.82 -18.95 -2.23
N PRO A 72 -4.55 -19.74 -1.43
CA PRO A 72 -3.97 -20.59 -0.39
C PRO A 72 -3.16 -21.76 -0.99
N ILE A 73 -1.90 -21.92 -0.55
CA ILE A 73 -0.98 -22.99 -0.98
C ILE A 73 -0.47 -23.75 0.25
N ASN A 74 -0.73 -25.05 0.33
CA ASN A 74 -0.26 -25.88 1.45
C ASN A 74 1.14 -26.44 1.18
N LYS A 75 2.05 -26.23 2.13
CA LYS A 75 3.44 -26.71 2.15
C LYS A 75 3.75 -27.37 3.49
N PRO A 76 3.24 -28.60 3.73
CA PRO A 76 3.30 -29.25 5.04
C PRO A 76 4.66 -29.92 5.35
N GLY A 77 5.56 -30.04 4.38
CA GLY A 77 6.79 -30.81 4.51
C GLY A 77 7.77 -30.27 5.57
N GLY A 78 8.51 -31.19 6.20
CA GLY A 78 9.63 -30.86 7.08
C GLY A 78 9.26 -30.00 8.29
N SER A 79 8.08 -30.22 8.90
CA SER A 79 7.56 -29.37 9.99
C SER A 79 7.45 -27.89 9.59
N GLY A 80 7.16 -27.63 8.32
CA GLY A 80 7.06 -26.29 7.75
C GLY A 80 8.35 -25.77 7.11
N ALA A 81 9.46 -26.51 7.18
CA ALA A 81 10.69 -26.13 6.47
C ALA A 81 10.48 -25.95 4.96
N GLU A 82 9.58 -26.73 4.34
CA GLU A 82 9.23 -26.60 2.93
C GLU A 82 8.67 -25.20 2.59
N ALA A 83 7.88 -24.62 3.49
CA ALA A 83 7.27 -23.31 3.28
C ALA A 83 8.26 -22.14 3.40
N LEU A 84 9.37 -22.32 4.12
CA LEU A 84 10.38 -21.27 4.32
C LEU A 84 11.27 -21.07 3.08
N VAL A 85 11.27 -22.05 2.17
CA VAL A 85 12.08 -22.05 0.94
C VAL A 85 11.23 -22.00 -0.33
N HIS A 86 9.93 -21.74 -0.19
CA HIS A 86 8.95 -21.69 -1.29
C HIS A 86 9.00 -20.36 -2.05
#